data_AF-A0A258W3X5-F1
#
_entry.id   AF-A0A258W3X5-F1
#
_cell.length_a   1.000
_cell.length_b   1.000
_cell.length_c   1.000
_cell.angle_alpha   90.00
_cell.angle_beta   90.00
_cell.angle_gamma   90.00
#
_symmetry.space_group_name_H-M   'P 1'
#
loop_
_entity.id
_entity.type
_entity.pdbx_description
1 polymer ?
#
loop_
_entity_poly.entity_id
_entity_poly.type
_entity_poly.pdbx_seq_one_letter_code
_entity_poly.pdbx_strand_id
1 'polypeptide(L)'
;MKLARLLELHKQNQTDLGLPKNFGDGFLIKNNILFGNVRQTAVRMGFKYTDQSDSRYLALPLSQLEAILKSKTIPYIDNVTVLADVENKIRNVTVWDDVTDNLKQNHVFHESCHAISRSFSDSIFENEINPENVIFRLLIEESFSNTCELLGIMDAEDTAHRIFYELNSYIFMPDNRSQLKKLVTETGLASIIKFLIGGYLFSNFLHEKIKDADFTQLLELLNLHEQPIAVQKTMRSVSKIAFELNPRFRWVTTTFYLRLHGMTVTPESLAKIDFLKLMAQDKRFLALITRLSHFQT
;
A
#
# COMPACT_ATOMS: atom_id res chain seq x y z
N MET A 1 -12.88 15.28 -16.14
CA MET A 1 -13.06 16.49 -15.27
C MET A 1 -12.12 17.60 -15.76
N LYS A 2 -12.45 18.90 -15.62
CA LYS A 2 -11.56 20.00 -16.06
C LYS A 2 -10.32 20.12 -15.18
N LEU A 3 -9.15 20.37 -15.78
CA LEU A 3 -7.89 20.52 -15.04
C LEU A 3 -7.93 21.71 -14.07
N ALA A 4 -8.44 22.86 -14.52
CA ALA A 4 -8.67 24.04 -13.68
C ALA A 4 -9.37 23.72 -12.35
N ARG A 5 -10.41 22.89 -12.40
CA ARG A 5 -11.19 22.51 -11.21
C ARG A 5 -10.40 21.61 -10.28
N LEU A 6 -9.58 20.69 -10.81
CA LEU A 6 -8.70 19.84 -10.00
C LEU A 6 -7.59 20.68 -9.33
N LEU A 7 -6.98 21.63 -10.05
CA LEU A 7 -6.01 22.57 -9.48
C LEU A 7 -6.62 23.44 -8.38
N GLU A 8 -7.86 23.88 -8.56
CA GLU A 8 -8.60 24.60 -7.53
C GLU A 8 -8.81 23.74 -6.28
N LEU A 9 -9.29 22.50 -6.44
CA LEU A 9 -9.48 21.55 -5.33
C LEU A 9 -8.16 21.26 -4.60
N HIS A 10 -7.06 21.08 -5.32
CA HIS A 10 -5.74 20.90 -4.73
C HIS A 10 -5.31 22.11 -3.89
N LYS A 11 -5.52 23.33 -4.39
CA LYS A 11 -5.20 24.58 -3.66
C LYS A 11 -6.09 24.78 -2.43
N GLN A 12 -7.37 24.45 -2.52
CA GLN A 12 -8.35 24.62 -1.44
C GLN A 12 -8.17 23.63 -0.28
N ASN A 13 -7.45 22.53 -0.50
CA ASN A 13 -7.25 21.47 0.49
C ASN A 13 -5.79 21.33 0.94
N GLN A 14 -5.01 22.41 0.90
CA GLN A 14 -3.69 22.42 1.53
C GLN A 14 -3.82 22.18 3.04
N THR A 15 -2.91 21.39 3.60
CA THR A 15 -2.86 21.06 5.04
C THR A 15 -1.41 21.07 5.50
N ASP A 16 -1.16 21.16 6.81
CA ASP A 16 0.20 21.14 7.38
C ASP A 16 0.96 19.84 7.09
N LEU A 17 0.23 18.74 6.87
CA LEU A 17 0.78 17.43 6.49
C LEU A 17 0.85 17.25 4.97
N GLY A 18 0.20 18.13 4.21
CA GLY A 18 0.08 18.04 2.76
C GLY A 18 1.36 18.42 2.04
N LEU A 19 1.60 17.76 0.93
CA LEU A 19 2.71 18.05 0.02
C LEU A 19 2.23 19.01 -1.08
N PRO A 20 2.58 20.31 -1.03
CA PRO A 20 2.02 21.32 -1.93
C PRO A 20 2.40 21.12 -3.40
N LYS A 21 3.43 20.30 -3.67
CA LYS A 21 3.89 19.95 -5.02
C LYS A 21 3.51 18.53 -5.45
N ASN A 22 2.75 17.81 -4.62
CA ASN A 22 2.16 16.53 -4.98
C ASN A 22 0.65 16.70 -5.25
N PHE A 23 0.24 16.53 -6.49
CA PHE A 23 -1.11 16.85 -6.92
C PHE A 23 -2.15 15.97 -6.20
N GLY A 24 -3.16 16.64 -5.62
CA GLY A 24 -4.21 15.97 -4.83
C GLY A 24 -3.83 15.56 -3.41
N ASP A 25 -2.57 15.67 -2.97
CA ASP A 25 -2.11 15.10 -1.69
C ASP A 25 -2.85 15.65 -0.46
N GLY A 26 -2.95 16.98 -0.33
CA GLY A 26 -3.72 17.60 0.77
C GLY A 26 -5.21 17.27 0.74
N PHE A 27 -5.79 17.11 -0.45
CA PHE A 27 -7.17 16.65 -0.61
C PHE A 27 -7.35 15.23 -0.07
N LEU A 28 -6.44 14.31 -0.41
CA LEU A 28 -6.49 12.93 0.07
C LEU A 28 -6.31 12.85 1.57
N ILE A 29 -5.37 13.59 2.16
CA ILE A 29 -5.16 13.62 3.61
C ILE A 29 -6.43 14.01 4.37
N LYS A 30 -7.21 14.95 3.82
CA LYS A 30 -8.42 15.46 4.47
C LYS A 30 -9.64 14.56 4.24
N ASN A 31 -9.76 13.96 3.07
CA ASN A 31 -11.00 13.29 2.63
C ASN A 31 -10.87 11.75 2.58
N ASN A 32 -9.67 11.20 2.77
CA ASN A 32 -9.41 9.77 2.80
C ASN A 32 -8.78 9.41 4.16
N ILE A 33 -9.55 8.72 4.99
CA ILE A 33 -9.20 8.50 6.40
C ILE A 33 -7.91 7.68 6.48
N LEU A 34 -7.80 6.62 5.66
CA LEU A 34 -6.65 5.74 5.69
C LEU A 34 -5.39 6.44 5.17
N PHE A 35 -5.50 7.22 4.09
CA PHE A 35 -4.39 8.01 3.55
C PHE A 35 -3.86 9.01 4.58
N GLY A 36 -4.76 9.76 5.23
CA GLY A 36 -4.42 10.70 6.29
C GLY A 36 -3.74 10.03 7.49
N ASN A 37 -4.27 8.89 7.95
CA ASN A 37 -3.71 8.12 9.07
C ASN A 37 -2.30 7.60 8.77
N VAL A 38 -2.05 7.10 7.56
CA VAL A 38 -0.71 6.66 7.13
C VAL A 38 0.25 7.84 7.11
N ARG A 39 -0.15 8.97 6.49
CA ARG A 39 0.68 10.18 6.47
C ARG A 39 1.06 10.63 7.88
N GLN A 40 0.07 10.76 8.76
CA GLN A 40 0.29 11.21 10.13
C GLN A 40 1.19 10.23 10.90
N THR A 41 1.01 8.93 10.72
CA THR A 41 1.79 7.91 11.43
C THR A 41 3.24 7.88 10.96
N ALA A 42 3.49 7.96 9.65
CA ALA A 42 4.85 8.06 9.12
C ALA A 42 5.58 9.30 9.67
N VAL A 43 4.93 10.47 9.69
CA VAL A 43 5.50 11.69 10.29
C VAL A 43 5.78 11.52 11.78
N ARG A 44 4.85 10.93 12.55
CA ARG A 44 5.05 10.62 13.99
C ARG A 44 6.25 9.69 14.23
N MET A 45 6.57 8.81 13.28
CA MET A 45 7.75 7.92 13.33
C MET A 45 9.05 8.60 12.88
N GLY A 46 8.99 9.90 12.57
CA GLY A 46 10.13 10.73 12.20
C GLY A 46 10.48 10.72 10.71
N PHE A 47 9.59 10.21 9.86
CA PHE A 47 9.76 10.32 8.41
C PHE A 47 9.43 11.72 7.92
N LYS A 48 10.17 12.16 6.91
CA LYS A 48 9.98 13.43 6.21
C LYS A 48 9.79 13.16 4.72
N TYR A 49 9.30 14.16 4.01
CA TYR A 49 9.05 14.09 2.57
C TYR A 49 9.87 15.17 1.85
N THR A 50 10.36 14.85 0.65
CA THR A 50 11.19 15.78 -0.12
C THR A 50 10.84 15.75 -1.60
N ASP A 51 10.76 16.92 -2.21
CA ASP A 51 10.68 17.12 -3.66
C ASP A 51 12.06 17.33 -4.31
N GLN A 52 13.13 17.19 -3.53
CA GLN A 52 14.49 17.26 -4.07
C GLN A 52 14.70 16.12 -5.06
N SER A 53 15.23 16.46 -6.24
CA SER A 53 15.48 15.49 -7.29
C SER A 53 16.47 14.42 -6.83
N ASP A 54 16.06 13.16 -6.87
CA ASP A 54 16.93 11.99 -6.76
C ASP A 54 16.86 11.21 -8.07
N SER A 55 17.91 11.31 -8.88
CA SER A 55 17.99 10.63 -10.17
C SER A 55 17.90 9.11 -10.07
N ARG A 56 18.30 8.52 -8.93
CA ARG A 56 18.23 7.07 -8.70
C ARG A 56 16.79 6.65 -8.40
N TYR A 57 16.07 7.41 -7.58
CA TYR A 57 14.65 7.16 -7.34
C TYR A 57 13.84 7.33 -8.63
N LEU A 58 14.15 8.36 -9.43
CA LEU A 58 13.49 8.55 -10.73
C LEU A 58 13.74 7.40 -11.70
N ALA A 59 14.96 6.84 -11.72
CA ALA A 59 15.35 5.78 -12.63
C ALA A 59 14.87 4.39 -12.19
N LEU A 60 14.97 4.06 -10.90
CA LEU A 60 14.63 2.74 -10.37
C LEU A 60 14.13 2.82 -8.90
N PRO A 61 12.88 3.26 -8.66
CA PRO A 61 12.32 3.45 -7.31
C PRO A 61 12.46 2.21 -6.42
N LEU A 62 12.18 1.03 -6.97
CA LEU A 62 12.22 -0.25 -6.27
C LEU A 62 13.58 -0.57 -5.61
N SER A 63 14.67 0.03 -6.10
CA SER A 63 16.01 -0.15 -5.54
C SER A 63 16.35 0.80 -4.39
N GLN A 64 15.47 1.75 -4.08
CA GLN A 64 15.75 2.85 -3.17
C GLN A 64 15.09 2.71 -1.79
N LEU A 65 14.25 1.68 -1.58
CA LEU A 65 13.49 1.54 -0.34
C LEU A 65 14.40 1.54 0.91
N GLU A 66 15.51 0.80 0.91
CA GLU A 66 16.44 0.80 2.04
C GLU A 66 17.10 2.17 2.29
N ALA A 67 17.37 2.94 1.23
CA ALA A 67 17.88 4.30 1.35
C ALA A 67 16.82 5.24 1.95
N ILE A 68 15.56 5.11 1.54
CA ILE A 68 14.41 5.84 2.08
C ILE A 68 14.23 5.54 3.57
N LEU A 69 14.22 4.25 3.93
CA LEU A 69 14.02 3.78 5.30
C LEU A 69 15.15 4.26 6.22
N LYS A 70 16.41 4.15 5.78
CA LYS A 70 17.58 4.61 6.55
C LYS A 70 17.63 6.12 6.74
N SER A 71 17.35 6.88 5.68
CA SER A 71 17.36 8.35 5.73
C SER A 71 16.09 8.95 6.34
N LYS A 72 15.07 8.11 6.56
CA LYS A 72 13.71 8.52 6.94
C LYS A 72 13.17 9.64 6.06
N THR A 73 13.49 9.59 4.76
CA THR A 73 13.11 10.63 3.80
C THR A 73 12.46 9.99 2.58
N ILE A 74 11.17 10.25 2.38
CA ILE A 74 10.37 9.71 1.28
C ILE A 74 10.36 10.73 0.13
N PRO A 75 10.93 10.41 -1.04
CA PRO A 75 10.95 11.32 -2.17
C PRO A 75 9.58 11.38 -2.86
N TYR A 76 9.30 12.52 -3.48
CA TYR A 76 8.19 12.71 -4.40
C TYR A 76 8.57 13.73 -5.48
N ILE A 77 7.76 13.84 -6.52
CA ILE A 77 8.05 14.64 -7.71
C ILE A 77 7.06 15.80 -7.77
N ASP A 78 7.56 16.99 -8.12
CA ASP A 78 6.67 18.11 -8.42
C ASP A 78 5.91 17.84 -9.72
N ASN A 79 4.65 17.44 -9.57
CA ASN A 79 3.72 17.28 -10.68
C ASN A 79 2.62 18.37 -10.69
N VAL A 80 2.67 19.33 -9.75
CA VAL A 80 1.70 20.43 -9.66
C VAL A 80 2.13 21.60 -10.55
N THR A 81 3.42 21.94 -10.56
CA THR A 81 3.93 23.08 -11.32
C THR A 81 3.66 22.93 -12.82
N VAL A 82 3.92 21.74 -13.38
CA VAL A 82 3.67 21.47 -14.81
C VAL A 82 2.20 21.55 -15.18
N LEU A 83 1.30 21.09 -14.30
CA LEU A 83 -0.15 21.19 -14.53
C LEU A 83 -0.63 22.63 -14.47
N ALA A 84 -0.09 23.44 -13.54
CA ALA A 84 -0.38 24.86 -13.47
C ALA A 84 0.07 25.61 -14.74
N ASP A 85 1.23 25.24 -15.29
CA ASP A 85 1.72 25.81 -16.55
C ASP A 85 0.84 25.46 -17.76
N VAL A 86 0.34 24.23 -17.83
CA VAL A 86 -0.61 23.81 -18.87
C VAL A 86 -1.90 24.63 -18.79
N GLU A 87 -2.50 24.73 -17.60
CA GLU A 87 -3.70 25.53 -17.36
C GLU A 87 -3.48 27.01 -17.67
N ASN A 88 -2.30 27.56 -17.37
CA ASN A 88 -1.96 28.95 -17.70
C ASN A 88 -1.87 29.21 -19.21
N LYS A 89 -1.41 28.23 -20.00
CA LYS A 89 -1.28 28.34 -21.47
C LYS A 89 -2.63 28.22 -22.19
N ILE A 90 -3.52 27.33 -21.71
CA ILE A 90 -4.81 27.03 -22.35
C ILE A 90 -5.95 26.93 -21.31
N ARG A 91 -6.26 28.09 -20.71
CA ARG A 91 -7.18 28.22 -19.57
C ARG A 91 -8.56 27.60 -19.80
N ASN A 92 -9.02 26.79 -18.84
CA ASN A 92 -10.32 26.13 -18.80
C ASN A 92 -10.64 25.23 -20.01
N VAL A 93 -9.64 24.92 -20.86
CA VAL A 93 -9.81 24.05 -22.03
C VAL A 93 -9.48 22.60 -21.65
N THR A 94 -8.31 22.37 -21.06
CA THR A 94 -7.77 21.04 -20.75
C THR A 94 -8.68 20.24 -19.81
N VAL A 95 -8.94 18.99 -20.19
CA VAL A 95 -9.56 17.98 -19.32
C VAL A 95 -8.48 17.04 -18.78
N TRP A 96 -8.78 16.37 -17.66
CA TRP A 96 -7.87 15.45 -17.00
C TRP A 96 -7.29 14.38 -17.93
N ASP A 97 -8.13 13.83 -18.80
CA ASP A 97 -7.77 12.77 -19.73
C ASP A 97 -6.70 13.22 -20.75
N ASP A 98 -6.54 14.54 -20.99
CA ASP A 98 -5.51 15.08 -21.88
C ASP A 98 -4.08 14.98 -21.29
N VAL A 99 -3.96 14.86 -19.96
CA VAL A 99 -2.66 14.97 -19.25
C VAL A 99 -2.28 13.72 -18.46
N THR A 100 -3.26 12.90 -18.06
CA THR A 100 -3.06 11.79 -17.12
C THR A 100 -1.99 10.79 -17.56
N ASP A 101 -1.94 10.44 -18.84
CA ASP A 101 -1.01 9.42 -19.37
C ASP A 101 0.45 9.85 -19.35
N ASN A 102 0.71 11.17 -19.32
CA ASN A 102 2.05 11.74 -19.37
C ASN A 102 2.50 12.33 -18.04
N LEU A 103 1.60 12.39 -17.04
CA LEU A 103 1.92 12.92 -15.74
C LEU A 103 2.59 11.85 -14.89
N LYS A 104 3.70 12.22 -14.27
CA LYS A 104 4.37 11.33 -13.32
C LYS A 104 3.55 11.19 -12.03
N GLN A 105 3.21 9.95 -11.70
CA GLN A 105 2.55 9.57 -10.46
C GLN A 105 3.53 9.58 -9.28
N ASN A 106 2.98 9.76 -8.07
CA ASN A 106 3.74 9.83 -6.82
C ASN A 106 3.20 8.80 -5.83
N HIS A 107 3.91 7.72 -5.58
CA HIS A 107 3.42 6.61 -4.74
C HIS A 107 3.77 6.78 -3.25
N VAL A 108 3.71 8.03 -2.77
CA VAL A 108 4.14 8.42 -1.42
C VAL A 108 3.34 7.68 -0.34
N PHE A 109 2.07 7.36 -0.62
CA PHE A 109 1.23 6.57 0.27
C PHE A 109 1.79 5.16 0.49
N HIS A 110 2.17 4.48 -0.60
CA HIS A 110 2.77 3.16 -0.57
C HIS A 110 4.13 3.16 0.17
N GLU A 111 5.01 4.11 -0.15
CA GLU A 111 6.31 4.26 0.54
C GLU A 111 6.13 4.55 2.04
N SER A 112 5.09 5.32 2.40
CA SER A 112 4.76 5.59 3.80
C SER A 112 4.25 4.33 4.52
N CYS A 113 3.56 3.42 3.83
CA CYS A 113 3.17 2.15 4.40
C CYS A 113 4.39 1.27 4.70
N HIS A 114 5.40 1.24 3.81
CA HIS A 114 6.67 0.59 4.11
C HIS A 114 7.42 1.21 5.28
N ALA A 115 7.45 2.55 5.36
CA ALA A 115 8.05 3.26 6.48
C ALA A 115 7.44 2.85 7.83
N ILE A 116 6.11 2.77 7.90
CA ILE A 116 5.38 2.32 9.09
C ILE A 116 5.68 0.86 9.38
N SER A 117 5.57 -0.01 8.36
CA SER A 117 5.71 -1.44 8.56
C SER A 117 7.12 -1.83 8.97
N ARG A 118 8.14 -1.27 8.33
CA ARG A 118 9.54 -1.44 8.73
C ARG A 118 9.80 -0.95 10.15
N SER A 119 9.28 0.22 10.53
CA SER A 119 9.49 0.76 11.88
C SER A 119 8.95 -0.15 12.98
N PHE A 120 7.79 -0.78 12.76
CA PHE A 120 7.26 -1.78 13.69
C PHE A 120 8.02 -3.10 13.62
N SER A 121 8.34 -3.55 12.42
CA SER A 121 9.08 -4.76 12.12
C SER A 121 10.45 -4.78 12.80
N ASP A 122 11.24 -3.72 12.67
CA ASP A 122 12.57 -3.63 13.29
C ASP A 122 12.53 -3.71 14.81
N SER A 123 11.47 -3.17 15.44
CA SER A 123 11.30 -3.27 16.90
C SER A 123 10.92 -4.68 17.40
N ILE A 124 10.42 -5.55 16.51
CA ILE A 124 9.96 -6.90 16.85
C ILE A 124 11.00 -7.96 16.46
N PHE A 125 11.72 -7.73 15.36
CA PHE A 125 12.66 -8.66 14.74
C PHE A 125 14.10 -8.15 14.82
N GLU A 126 14.45 -7.45 15.90
CA GLU A 126 15.80 -6.95 16.14
C GLU A 126 16.80 -8.12 16.05
N ASN A 127 17.86 -7.95 15.24
CA ASN A 127 18.90 -8.96 15.00
C ASN A 127 18.41 -10.30 14.40
N GLU A 128 17.23 -10.35 13.77
CA GLU A 128 16.80 -11.54 13.03
C GLU A 128 17.72 -11.81 11.83
N ILE A 129 18.27 -13.02 11.78
CA ILE A 129 19.21 -13.46 10.73
C ILE A 129 18.72 -14.69 9.98
N ASN A 130 17.65 -15.35 10.45
CA ASN A 130 17.08 -16.49 9.74
C ASN A 130 16.50 -16.03 8.40
N PRO A 131 16.97 -16.58 7.25
CA PRO A 131 16.55 -16.08 5.96
C PRO A 131 15.05 -16.18 5.68
N GLU A 132 14.39 -17.26 6.09
CA GLU A 132 12.95 -17.43 5.91
C GLU A 132 12.16 -16.42 6.74
N ASN A 133 12.61 -16.14 7.96
CA ASN A 133 11.99 -15.12 8.80
C ASN A 133 12.15 -13.71 8.20
N VAL A 134 13.34 -13.39 7.67
CA VAL A 134 13.58 -12.11 7.00
C VAL A 134 12.72 -11.99 5.73
N ILE A 135 12.63 -13.04 4.90
CA ILE A 135 11.74 -13.06 3.73
C ILE A 135 10.31 -12.79 4.17
N PHE A 136 9.81 -13.56 5.15
CA PHE A 136 8.43 -13.45 5.58
C PHE A 136 8.12 -12.06 6.14
N ARG A 137 9.03 -11.50 6.94
CA ARG A 137 8.95 -10.12 7.43
C ARG A 137 8.82 -9.10 6.28
N LEU A 138 9.70 -9.17 5.29
CA LEU A 138 9.68 -8.28 4.12
C LEU A 138 8.39 -8.43 3.30
N LEU A 139 7.85 -9.65 3.17
CA LEU A 139 6.59 -9.87 2.48
C LEU A 139 5.37 -9.42 3.28
N ILE A 140 5.44 -9.36 4.61
CA ILE A 140 4.42 -8.70 5.43
C ILE A 140 4.43 -7.19 5.17
N GLU A 141 5.62 -6.58 5.05
CA GLU A 141 5.76 -5.14 4.77
C GLU A 141 5.11 -4.77 3.42
N GLU A 142 5.39 -5.51 2.35
CA GLU A 142 4.73 -5.37 1.05
C GLU A 142 3.21 -5.60 1.16
N SER A 143 2.82 -6.73 1.76
CA SER A 143 1.39 -7.08 1.90
C SER A 143 0.60 -6.02 2.66
N PHE A 144 1.22 -5.33 3.62
CA PHE A 144 0.62 -4.19 4.31
C PHE A 144 0.44 -2.98 3.40
N SER A 145 1.47 -2.61 2.61
CA SER A 145 1.37 -1.53 1.63
C SER A 145 0.22 -1.78 0.64
N ASN A 146 0.15 -2.98 0.04
CA ASN A 146 -0.93 -3.34 -0.90
C ASN A 146 -2.30 -3.35 -0.22
N THR A 147 -2.37 -3.78 1.04
CA THR A 147 -3.61 -3.76 1.85
C THR A 147 -4.10 -2.34 2.07
N CYS A 148 -3.21 -1.42 2.44
CA CYS A 148 -3.56 -0.01 2.64
C CYS A 148 -4.03 0.64 1.34
N GLU A 149 -3.37 0.37 0.21
CA GLU A 149 -3.79 0.88 -1.10
C GLU A 149 -5.14 0.33 -1.55
N LEU A 150 -5.40 -0.96 -1.31
CA LEU A 150 -6.70 -1.53 -1.63
C LEU A 150 -7.80 -0.92 -0.76
N LEU A 151 -7.58 -0.77 0.56
CA LEU A 151 -8.59 -0.24 1.47
C LEU A 151 -8.81 1.27 1.31
N GLY A 152 -7.79 2.03 0.91
CA GLY A 152 -7.94 3.47 0.73
C GLY A 152 -8.93 3.85 -0.37
N ILE A 153 -9.25 2.94 -1.31
CA ILE A 153 -10.28 3.19 -2.33
C ILE A 153 -11.68 3.37 -1.71
N MET A 154 -11.90 2.90 -0.48
CA MET A 154 -13.19 3.00 0.21
C MET A 154 -13.68 4.45 0.24
N ASP A 155 -12.79 5.41 0.47
CA ASP A 155 -13.20 6.80 0.58
C ASP A 155 -13.25 7.53 -0.78
N ALA A 156 -12.82 6.90 -1.88
CA ALA A 156 -12.81 7.48 -3.23
C ALA A 156 -14.21 7.52 -3.88
N GLU A 157 -15.06 8.43 -3.39
CA GLU A 157 -16.47 8.50 -3.77
C GLU A 157 -16.71 9.16 -5.14
N ASP A 158 -16.21 10.38 -5.31
CA ASP A 158 -16.41 11.21 -6.49
C ASP A 158 -15.24 11.14 -7.50
N THR A 159 -15.43 11.77 -8.67
CA THR A 159 -14.44 11.78 -9.75
C THR A 159 -13.11 12.42 -9.36
N ALA A 160 -13.14 13.53 -8.60
CA ALA A 160 -11.91 14.21 -8.20
C ALA A 160 -11.11 13.35 -7.23
N HIS A 161 -11.79 12.75 -6.25
CA HIS A 161 -11.17 11.85 -5.29
C HIS A 161 -10.52 10.66 -6.02
N ARG A 162 -11.23 10.03 -6.97
CA ARG A 162 -10.67 8.92 -7.76
C ARG A 162 -9.42 9.33 -8.53
N ILE A 163 -9.46 10.47 -9.22
CA ILE A 163 -8.32 11.02 -9.96
C ILE A 163 -7.12 11.23 -9.03
N PHE A 164 -7.33 11.91 -7.91
CA PHE A 164 -6.24 12.15 -6.96
C PHE A 164 -5.70 10.85 -6.37
N TYR A 165 -6.58 9.91 -6.02
CA TYR A 165 -6.17 8.64 -5.41
C TYR A 165 -5.35 7.78 -6.39
N GLU A 166 -5.80 7.69 -7.64
CA GLU A 166 -5.12 6.96 -8.72
C GLU A 166 -3.71 7.52 -8.99
N LEU A 167 -3.53 8.85 -8.98
CA LEU A 167 -2.21 9.47 -9.13
C LEU A 167 -1.24 9.21 -7.98
N ASN A 168 -1.79 8.84 -6.81
CA ASN A 168 -1.04 8.72 -5.56
C ASN A 168 -0.90 7.28 -5.06
N SER A 169 -1.34 6.29 -5.84
CA SER A 169 -1.38 4.87 -5.46
C SER A 169 -0.97 3.98 -6.63
N TYR A 170 -0.28 2.86 -6.36
CA TYR A 170 -0.01 1.81 -7.35
C TYR A 170 -1.25 0.97 -7.67
N ILE A 171 -2.12 0.77 -6.68
CA ILE A 171 -3.32 -0.06 -6.81
C ILE A 171 -4.55 0.83 -6.76
N PHE A 172 -5.37 0.75 -7.81
CA PHE A 172 -6.67 1.41 -7.85
C PHE A 172 -7.70 0.50 -8.53
N MET A 173 -8.62 -0.03 -7.72
CA MET A 173 -9.63 -1.01 -8.15
C MET A 173 -11.04 -0.58 -7.71
N PRO A 174 -11.58 0.52 -8.29
CA PRO A 174 -12.78 1.20 -7.79
C PRO A 174 -14.03 0.30 -7.72
N ASP A 175 -14.09 -0.75 -8.54
CA ASP A 175 -15.23 -1.67 -8.58
C ASP A 175 -15.37 -2.51 -7.31
N ASN A 176 -14.30 -2.70 -6.53
CA ASN A 176 -14.33 -3.45 -5.27
C ASN A 176 -14.77 -2.61 -4.06
N ARG A 177 -14.94 -1.29 -4.22
CA ARG A 177 -15.20 -0.35 -3.12
C ARG A 177 -16.39 -0.75 -2.24
N SER A 178 -17.51 -1.12 -2.85
CA SER A 178 -18.75 -1.44 -2.13
C SER A 178 -18.61 -2.69 -1.26
N GLN A 179 -17.92 -3.71 -1.77
CA GLN A 179 -17.65 -4.95 -1.05
C GLN A 179 -16.69 -4.71 0.11
N LEU A 180 -15.65 -3.90 -0.08
CA LEU A 180 -14.71 -3.53 0.98
C LEU A 180 -15.39 -2.74 2.09
N LYS A 181 -16.19 -1.70 1.76
CA LYS A 181 -16.96 -0.94 2.75
C LYS A 181 -17.86 -1.85 3.57
N LYS A 182 -18.61 -2.74 2.91
CA LYS A 182 -19.49 -3.70 3.59
C LYS A 182 -18.70 -4.58 4.56
N LEU A 183 -17.59 -5.14 4.10
CA LEU A 183 -16.78 -6.06 4.89
C LEU A 183 -16.14 -5.38 6.12
N VAL A 184 -15.67 -4.14 5.97
CA VAL A 184 -15.16 -3.31 7.07
C VAL A 184 -16.26 -2.96 8.07
N THR A 185 -17.46 -2.63 7.61
CA THR A 185 -18.61 -2.38 8.50
C THR A 185 -19.01 -3.63 9.29
N GLU A 186 -18.98 -4.81 8.68
CA GLU A 186 -19.39 -6.07 9.32
C GLU A 186 -18.34 -6.64 10.29
N THR A 187 -17.04 -6.42 10.02
CA THR A 187 -15.95 -7.11 10.73
C THR A 187 -15.03 -6.17 11.52
N GLY A 188 -15.04 -4.87 11.18
CA GLY A 188 -14.10 -3.87 11.67
C GLY A 188 -12.82 -3.78 10.85
N LEU A 189 -12.31 -2.55 10.70
CA LEU A 189 -11.15 -2.22 9.85
C LEU A 189 -9.90 -3.03 10.22
N ALA A 190 -9.56 -3.13 11.51
CA ALA A 190 -8.37 -3.85 11.96
C ALA A 190 -8.40 -5.33 11.55
N SER A 191 -9.53 -6.01 11.75
CA SER A 191 -9.74 -7.40 11.33
C SER A 191 -9.53 -7.57 9.83
N ILE A 192 -10.03 -6.62 9.03
CA ILE A 192 -9.91 -6.66 7.57
C ILE A 192 -8.48 -6.36 7.10
N ILE A 193 -7.76 -5.46 7.78
CA ILE A 193 -6.33 -5.26 7.50
C ILE A 193 -5.56 -6.56 7.73
N LYS A 194 -5.78 -7.25 8.87
CA LYS A 194 -5.11 -8.54 9.14
C LYS A 194 -5.40 -9.57 8.04
N PHE A 195 -6.67 -9.71 7.69
CA PHE A 195 -7.12 -10.63 6.66
C PHE A 195 -6.48 -10.34 5.30
N LEU A 196 -6.49 -9.09 4.87
CA LEU A 196 -5.95 -8.68 3.57
C LEU A 196 -4.43 -8.82 3.50
N ILE A 197 -3.70 -8.53 4.59
CA ILE A 197 -2.26 -8.86 4.69
C ILE A 197 -2.07 -10.35 4.42
N GLY A 198 -2.85 -11.21 5.09
CA GLY A 198 -2.88 -12.66 4.87
C GLY A 198 -3.14 -13.04 3.40
N GLY A 199 -4.13 -12.41 2.77
CA GLY A 199 -4.45 -12.63 1.35
C GLY A 199 -3.32 -12.24 0.40
N TYR A 200 -2.72 -11.06 0.60
CA TYR A 200 -1.57 -10.60 -0.18
C TYR A 200 -0.32 -11.44 0.05
N LEU A 201 -0.13 -12.01 1.25
CA LEU A 201 0.98 -12.93 1.50
C LEU A 201 0.94 -14.14 0.57
N PHE A 202 -0.21 -14.78 0.34
CA PHE A 202 -0.29 -15.85 -0.66
C PHE A 202 0.17 -15.39 -2.05
N SER A 203 -0.24 -14.19 -2.45
CA SER A 203 0.13 -13.62 -3.75
C SER A 203 1.62 -13.31 -3.84
N ASN A 204 2.21 -12.76 -2.77
CA ASN A 204 3.62 -12.39 -2.68
C ASN A 204 4.53 -13.62 -2.52
N PHE A 205 4.06 -14.69 -1.89
CA PHE A 205 4.69 -16.01 -1.93
C PHE A 205 4.44 -16.76 -3.25
N LEU A 206 3.87 -16.10 -4.26
CA LEU A 206 3.67 -16.62 -5.62
C LEU A 206 2.71 -17.81 -5.72
N HIS A 207 1.81 -17.98 -4.75
CA HIS A 207 0.71 -18.92 -4.90
C HIS A 207 -0.26 -18.44 -5.99
N GLU A 208 -0.87 -19.39 -6.70
CA GLU A 208 -1.87 -19.08 -7.73
C GLU A 208 -3.25 -18.77 -7.12
N LYS A 209 -3.54 -19.35 -5.95
CA LYS A 209 -4.81 -19.23 -5.23
C LYS A 209 -4.66 -19.67 -3.78
N ILE A 210 -5.63 -19.29 -2.95
CA ILE A 210 -5.80 -19.81 -1.58
C ILE A 210 -6.64 -21.08 -1.64
N LYS A 211 -6.11 -22.22 -1.17
CA LYS A 211 -6.89 -23.47 -1.03
C LYS A 211 -7.83 -23.37 0.18
N ASP A 212 -8.84 -24.24 0.25
CA ASP A 212 -9.83 -24.19 1.33
C ASP A 212 -9.24 -24.48 2.71
N ALA A 213 -8.30 -25.42 2.79
CA ALA A 213 -7.56 -25.71 4.02
C ALA A 213 -6.73 -24.49 4.45
N ASP A 214 -5.95 -23.92 3.53
CA ASP A 214 -5.12 -22.74 3.78
C ASP A 214 -5.95 -21.52 4.19
N PHE A 215 -7.13 -21.33 3.58
CA PHE A 215 -8.06 -20.26 3.94
C PHE A 215 -8.60 -20.43 5.36
N THR A 216 -9.00 -21.65 5.73
CA THR A 216 -9.49 -21.97 7.07
C THR A 216 -8.39 -21.73 8.11
N GLN A 217 -7.18 -22.24 7.84
CA GLN A 217 -6.02 -22.04 8.70
C GLN A 217 -5.66 -20.56 8.84
N LEU A 218 -5.73 -19.76 7.78
CA LEU A 218 -5.52 -18.31 7.85
C LEU A 218 -6.53 -17.64 8.79
N LEU A 219 -7.82 -17.98 8.67
CA LEU A 219 -8.85 -17.44 9.56
C LEU A 219 -8.63 -17.85 11.01
N GLU A 220 -8.18 -19.08 11.27
CA GLU A 220 -7.84 -19.54 12.63
C GLU A 220 -6.66 -18.73 13.20
N LEU A 221 -5.55 -18.64 12.47
CA LEU A 221 -4.34 -17.91 12.89
C LEU A 221 -4.60 -16.44 13.20
N LEU A 222 -5.51 -15.81 12.45
CA LEU A 222 -5.87 -14.41 12.61
C LEU A 222 -7.04 -14.17 13.58
N ASN A 223 -7.58 -15.23 14.20
CA ASN A 223 -8.78 -15.19 15.05
C ASN A 223 -10.02 -14.59 14.36
N LEU A 224 -10.25 -14.99 13.09
CA LEU A 224 -11.36 -14.57 12.24
C LEU A 224 -12.32 -15.73 11.90
N HIS A 225 -12.05 -16.94 12.38
CA HIS A 225 -12.84 -18.15 12.10
C HIS A 225 -14.24 -18.14 12.72
N GLU A 226 -14.47 -17.33 13.76
CA GLU A 226 -15.78 -17.16 14.40
C GLU A 226 -16.72 -16.21 13.64
N GLN A 227 -16.22 -15.54 12.59
CA GLN A 227 -17.05 -14.66 11.77
C GLN A 227 -18.20 -15.42 11.09
N PRO A 228 -19.38 -14.81 10.88
CA PRO A 228 -20.48 -15.48 10.20
C PRO A 228 -20.07 -16.03 8.83
N ILE A 229 -20.59 -17.21 8.44
CA ILE A 229 -20.27 -17.85 7.16
C ILE A 229 -20.48 -16.91 5.97
N ALA A 230 -21.48 -16.04 6.02
CA ALA A 230 -21.72 -15.02 4.99
C ALA A 230 -20.55 -14.03 4.86
N VAL A 231 -20.00 -13.56 5.98
CA VAL A 231 -18.81 -12.68 6.03
C VAL A 231 -17.58 -13.43 5.52
N GLN A 232 -17.37 -14.68 5.92
CA GLN A 232 -16.24 -15.49 5.43
C GLN A 232 -16.30 -15.71 3.91
N LYS A 233 -17.50 -15.89 3.34
CA LYS A 233 -17.69 -15.96 1.88
C LYS A 233 -17.30 -14.65 1.19
N THR A 234 -17.66 -13.50 1.77
CA THR A 234 -17.25 -12.18 1.27
C THR A 234 -15.74 -11.99 1.39
N MET A 235 -15.13 -12.36 2.52
CA MET A 235 -13.67 -12.39 2.70
C MET A 235 -12.99 -13.22 1.60
N ARG A 236 -13.50 -14.44 1.34
CA ARG A 236 -12.97 -15.29 0.26
C ARG A 236 -13.09 -14.64 -1.11
N SER A 237 -14.20 -13.97 -1.40
CA SER A 237 -14.37 -13.23 -2.65
C SER A 237 -13.35 -12.10 -2.78
N VAL A 238 -13.22 -11.27 -1.75
CA VAL A 238 -12.29 -10.13 -1.71
C VAL A 238 -10.83 -10.59 -1.79
N SER A 239 -10.48 -11.75 -1.22
CA SER A 239 -9.10 -12.28 -1.29
C SER A 239 -8.61 -12.55 -2.72
N LYS A 240 -9.53 -12.72 -3.68
CA LYS A 240 -9.17 -12.90 -5.10
C LYS A 240 -8.46 -11.67 -5.68
N ILE A 241 -8.79 -10.48 -5.17
CA ILE A 241 -8.19 -9.21 -5.59
C ILE A 241 -6.66 -9.25 -5.42
N ALA A 242 -6.17 -9.90 -4.35
CA ALA A 242 -4.74 -10.03 -4.12
C ALA A 242 -3.99 -10.73 -5.27
N PHE A 243 -4.67 -11.59 -6.04
CA PHE A 243 -4.11 -12.34 -7.17
C PHE A 243 -4.29 -11.64 -8.52
N GLU A 244 -5.06 -10.55 -8.57
CA GLU A 244 -5.24 -9.72 -9.78
C GLU A 244 -4.02 -8.83 -10.07
N LEU A 245 -3.10 -8.71 -9.11
CA LEU A 245 -1.80 -8.09 -9.34
C LEU A 245 -1.07 -8.79 -10.49
N ASN A 246 -0.55 -7.98 -11.42
CA ASN A 246 0.16 -8.46 -12.60
C ASN A 246 1.22 -9.51 -12.22
N PRO A 247 1.18 -10.74 -12.77
CA PRO A 247 2.13 -11.79 -12.39
C PRO A 247 3.59 -11.42 -12.59
N ARG A 248 3.91 -10.70 -13.67
CA ARG A 248 5.27 -10.19 -13.91
C ARG A 248 5.66 -9.16 -12.86
N PHE A 249 4.75 -8.28 -12.46
CA PHE A 249 4.98 -7.36 -11.35
C PHE A 249 5.27 -8.13 -10.06
N ARG A 250 4.44 -9.11 -9.69
CA ARG A 250 4.67 -9.94 -8.49
C ARG A 250 6.03 -10.65 -8.52
N TRP A 251 6.38 -11.26 -9.64
CA TRP A 251 7.63 -12.00 -9.78
C TRP A 251 8.85 -11.09 -9.74
N VAL A 252 8.83 -10.03 -10.55
CA VAL A 252 9.95 -9.10 -10.64
C VAL A 252 10.07 -8.36 -9.32
N THR A 253 9.03 -7.70 -8.84
CA THR A 253 9.08 -6.89 -7.62
C THR A 253 9.52 -7.73 -6.43
N THR A 254 8.87 -8.88 -6.18
CA THR A 254 9.20 -9.71 -5.00
C THR A 254 10.60 -10.31 -5.09
N THR A 255 10.92 -11.03 -6.17
CA THR A 255 12.22 -11.73 -6.24
C THR A 255 13.37 -10.77 -6.43
N PHE A 256 13.18 -9.66 -7.13
CA PHE A 256 14.21 -8.64 -7.29
C PHE A 256 14.46 -7.91 -5.97
N TYR A 257 13.41 -7.52 -5.25
CA TYR A 257 13.52 -6.87 -3.96
C TYR A 257 14.23 -7.74 -2.92
N LEU A 258 13.88 -9.02 -2.83
CA LEU A 258 14.57 -9.97 -1.95
C LEU A 258 16.05 -10.15 -2.33
N ARG A 259 16.37 -10.17 -3.63
CA ARG A 259 17.77 -10.22 -4.09
C ARG A 259 18.56 -8.96 -3.77
N LEU A 260 17.92 -7.78 -3.83
CA LEU A 260 18.54 -6.52 -3.38
C LEU A 260 18.86 -6.54 -1.87
N HIS A 261 18.16 -7.37 -1.10
CA HIS A 261 18.44 -7.66 0.32
C HIS A 261 19.50 -8.75 0.53
N GLY A 262 20.20 -9.18 -0.53
CA GLY A 262 21.22 -10.23 -0.46
C GLY A 262 20.65 -11.65 -0.38
N MET A 263 19.34 -11.84 -0.54
CA MET A 263 18.72 -13.16 -0.47
C MET A 263 18.88 -13.92 -1.78
N THR A 264 19.30 -15.17 -1.69
CA THR A 264 19.35 -16.08 -2.84
C THR A 264 18.01 -16.82 -2.93
N VAL A 265 17.05 -16.23 -3.64
CA VAL A 265 15.71 -16.80 -3.83
C VAL A 265 15.39 -16.98 -5.31
N THR A 266 14.76 -18.11 -5.63
CA THR A 266 14.07 -18.36 -6.90
C THR A 266 12.55 -18.34 -6.70
N PRO A 267 11.75 -18.11 -7.75
CA PRO A 267 10.29 -18.24 -7.67
C PRO A 267 9.84 -19.58 -7.07
N GLU A 268 10.49 -20.68 -7.45
CA GLU A 268 10.18 -22.03 -6.98
C GLU A 268 10.53 -22.22 -5.51
N SER A 269 11.62 -21.61 -5.04
CA SER A 269 11.98 -21.65 -3.62
C SER A 269 10.98 -20.85 -2.78
N LEU A 270 10.53 -19.70 -3.28
CA LEU A 270 9.61 -18.83 -2.56
C LEU A 270 8.22 -19.47 -2.43
N ALA A 271 7.71 -20.07 -3.50
CA ALA A 271 6.43 -20.79 -3.51
C ALA A 271 6.42 -22.07 -2.63
N LYS A 272 7.59 -22.54 -2.18
CA LYS A 272 7.71 -23.68 -1.25
C LYS A 272 7.73 -23.27 0.21
N ILE A 273 7.89 -21.99 0.52
CA ILE A 273 7.88 -21.51 1.91
C ILE A 273 6.46 -21.62 2.45
N ASP A 274 6.28 -22.46 3.46
CA ASP A 274 5.01 -22.58 4.19
C ASP A 274 4.90 -21.45 5.21
N PHE A 275 4.51 -20.27 4.73
CA PHE A 275 4.42 -19.08 5.58
C PHE A 275 3.32 -19.19 6.65
N LEU A 276 2.28 -20.02 6.45
CA LEU A 276 1.26 -20.28 7.48
C LEU A 276 1.88 -21.05 8.65
N LYS A 277 2.73 -22.04 8.36
CA LYS A 277 3.50 -22.73 9.39
C LYS A 277 4.47 -21.79 10.10
N LEU A 278 5.19 -20.93 9.37
CA LEU A 278 6.07 -19.92 9.99
C LEU A 278 5.28 -18.99 10.92
N MET A 279 4.11 -18.50 10.46
CA MET A 279 3.22 -17.65 11.25
C MET A 279 2.70 -18.34 12.51
N ALA A 280 2.41 -19.63 12.43
CA ALA A 280 1.96 -20.45 13.57
C ALA A 280 3.08 -20.72 14.59
N GLN A 281 4.32 -20.90 14.12
CA GLN A 281 5.47 -21.26 14.95
C GLN A 281 6.08 -20.04 15.64
N ASP A 282 6.09 -18.88 14.99
CA ASP A 282 6.66 -17.66 15.55
C ASP A 282 5.61 -16.56 15.74
N LYS A 283 5.20 -16.40 17.01
CA LYS A 283 4.18 -15.43 17.43
C LYS A 283 4.56 -13.98 17.12
N ARG A 284 5.84 -13.68 16.87
CA ARG A 284 6.28 -12.33 16.48
C ARG A 284 5.61 -11.86 15.19
N PHE A 285 5.33 -12.77 14.24
CA PHE A 285 4.63 -12.41 13.00
C PHE A 285 3.18 -12.00 13.26
N LEU A 286 2.47 -12.74 14.10
CA LEU A 286 1.10 -12.38 14.51
C LEU A 286 1.07 -11.07 15.32
N ALA A 287 2.11 -10.81 16.13
CA ALA A 287 2.26 -9.55 16.84
C ALA A 287 2.50 -8.38 15.87
N LEU A 288 3.35 -8.55 14.85
CA LEU A 288 3.57 -7.54 13.81
C LEU A 288 2.29 -7.26 13.03
N ILE A 289 1.61 -8.29 12.51
CA ILE A 289 0.34 -8.13 11.77
C ILE A 289 -0.72 -7.44 12.63
N THR A 290 -0.80 -7.78 13.93
CA THR A 290 -1.73 -7.14 14.86
C THR A 290 -1.37 -5.68 15.14
N ARG A 291 -0.08 -5.34 15.23
CA ARG A 291 0.36 -3.96 15.40
C ARG A 291 0.09 -3.14 14.14
N LEU A 292 0.34 -3.72 12.96
CA LEU A 292 0.03 -3.09 11.68
C LEU A 292 -1.48 -2.86 11.51
N SER A 293 -2.34 -3.75 11.97
CA SER A 293 -3.80 -3.52 11.88
C SER A 293 -4.33 -2.40 12.77
N HIS A 294 -3.51 -1.92 13.71
CA HIS A 294 -3.85 -0.85 14.64
C HIS A 294 -2.87 0.33 14.53
N PHE A 295 -2.15 0.48 13.42
CA PHE A 295 -1.12 1.53 13.28
C PHE A 295 -1.63 2.96 13.51
N GLN A 296 -2.93 3.19 13.34
CA GLN A 296 -3.60 4.47 13.58
C GLN A 296 -3.84 4.79 15.06
N THR A 297 -3.76 3.82 15.97
CA THR A 297 -3.96 4.01 17.42
C THR A 297 -2.62 4.21 18.12
#